data_AF-A0A3A8AV66-F1
#
_entry.id   AF-A0A3A8AV66-F1
#
_cell.length_a   1.000
_cell.length_b   1.000
_cell.length_c   1.000
_cell.angle_alpha   90.00
_cell.angle_beta   90.00
_cell.angle_gamma   90.00
#
_symmetry.space_group_name_H-M   'P 1'
#
loop_
_entity.id
_entity.type
_entity.pdbx_description
1 polymer ?
#
loop_
_entity_poly.entity_id
_entity_poly.type
_entity_poly.pdbx_seq_one_letter_code
_entity_poly.pdbx_strand_id
1 'polypeptide(L)'
;MEEALELGEYLPQSFAAAHEQSYLDFLWSAFRTNYEAERYEFASLAFHLLYMSFVSFSIWQIRLARPKQFQMAMVGFRNEDEKGLMDCESPFKFYDALKESQIFRFLKLIGCTNHQVGEFAKFVRRRNRIAHPTGSVFFNDRAALDKEITEMMREVRNIEAHMQPVILELYRSFLISSSDEEEREYTDPEDEVTVNFVHANYMSAADLFVCKDFAIEELEGEELFEGVGVLHETLKSTYFGEDEGTAVA
;
A
#
# COMPACT_ATOMS: atom_id res chain seq x y z
N MET A 1 18.68 -7.37 5.37
CA MET A 1 18.24 -6.21 6.18
C MET A 1 17.93 -4.99 5.32
N GLU A 2 18.84 -4.51 4.46
CA GLU A 2 18.58 -3.35 3.57
C GLU A 2 17.33 -3.54 2.70
N GLU A 3 17.24 -4.67 1.97
CA GLU A 3 16.02 -5.01 1.20
C GLU A 3 14.76 -5.12 2.07
N ALA A 4 14.89 -5.44 3.35
CA ALA A 4 13.72 -5.46 4.23
C ALA A 4 13.22 -4.03 4.48
N LEU A 5 14.13 -3.09 4.73
CA LEU A 5 13.78 -1.69 4.99
C LEU A 5 13.16 -1.01 3.78
N GLU A 6 13.46 -1.47 2.56
CA GLU A 6 12.81 -1.02 1.32
C GLU A 6 11.27 -1.16 1.39
N LEU A 7 10.73 -2.14 2.15
CA LEU A 7 9.27 -2.27 2.34
C LEU A 7 8.65 -1.01 2.96
N GLY A 8 9.41 -0.24 3.74
CA GLY A 8 8.95 1.02 4.32
C GLY A 8 8.50 2.03 3.26
N GLU A 9 9.12 2.02 2.08
CA GLU A 9 8.78 2.93 0.97
C GLU A 9 7.42 2.62 0.34
N TYR A 10 6.92 1.38 0.54
CA TYR A 10 5.63 0.90 0.04
C TYR A 10 4.53 0.88 1.11
N LEU A 11 4.87 1.22 2.36
CA LEU A 11 3.88 1.37 3.43
C LEU A 11 3.40 2.83 3.51
N PRO A 12 2.20 3.08 4.05
CA PRO A 12 1.65 4.43 4.10
C PRO A 12 2.55 5.41 4.86
N GLN A 13 2.65 6.63 4.36
CA GLN A 13 3.34 7.75 5.03
C GLN A 13 2.58 8.24 6.27
N SER A 14 1.24 8.09 6.26
CA SER A 14 0.39 8.41 7.39
C SER A 14 -0.81 7.46 7.47
N PHE A 15 -1.42 7.38 8.66
CA PHE A 15 -2.42 6.37 9.01
C PHE A 15 -3.66 7.02 9.59
N ALA A 16 -4.85 6.61 9.15
CA ALA A 16 -6.12 7.15 9.64
C ALA A 16 -6.33 6.91 11.14
N ALA A 17 -5.72 5.86 11.71
CA ALA A 17 -5.81 5.59 13.13
C ALA A 17 -4.44 5.28 13.77
N ALA A 18 -4.18 5.89 14.93
CA ALA A 18 -2.91 5.77 15.66
C ALA A 18 -2.51 4.32 16.00
N HIS A 19 -3.49 3.41 16.14
CA HIS A 19 -3.22 1.99 16.41
C HIS A 19 -2.61 1.26 15.21
N GLU A 20 -2.83 1.74 13.98
CA GLU A 20 -2.27 1.16 12.74
C GLU A 20 -0.78 1.44 12.65
N GLN A 21 -0.36 2.69 12.90
CA GLN A 21 1.06 3.05 13.05
C GLN A 21 1.72 2.22 14.16
N SER A 22 1.08 2.17 15.34
CA SER A 22 1.60 1.43 16.49
C SER A 22 1.78 -0.07 16.18
N TYR A 23 0.89 -0.64 15.36
CA TYR A 23 0.97 -2.02 14.90
C TYR A 23 2.17 -2.23 13.98
N LEU A 24 2.37 -1.36 12.97
CA LEU A 24 3.54 -1.47 12.08
C LEU A 24 4.86 -1.25 12.82
N ASP A 25 4.92 -0.29 13.75
CA ASP A 25 6.10 -0.04 14.58
C ASP A 25 6.44 -1.28 15.42
N PHE A 26 5.42 -1.93 16.00
CA PHE A 26 5.57 -3.18 16.71
C PHE A 26 6.13 -4.28 15.81
N LEU A 27 5.60 -4.44 14.59
CA LEU A 27 6.10 -5.44 13.64
C LEU A 27 7.54 -5.16 13.21
N TRP A 28 7.88 -3.91 12.92
CA TRP A 28 9.25 -3.51 12.58
C TRP A 28 10.22 -3.73 13.73
N SER A 29 9.79 -3.45 14.96
CA SER A 29 10.57 -3.73 16.16
C SER A 29 10.77 -5.24 16.35
N ALA A 30 9.72 -6.03 16.21
CA ALA A 30 9.78 -7.49 16.28
C ALA A 30 10.71 -8.08 15.20
N PHE A 31 10.63 -7.59 13.97
CA PHE A 31 11.51 -8.01 12.88
C PHE A 31 12.98 -7.71 13.22
N ARG A 32 13.31 -6.44 13.52
CA ARG A 32 14.69 -6.00 13.78
C ARG A 32 15.31 -6.75 14.96
N THR A 33 14.62 -6.76 16.10
CA THR A 33 15.14 -7.40 17.32
C THR A 33 15.36 -8.90 17.14
N ASN A 34 14.49 -9.61 16.41
CA ASN A 34 14.69 -11.03 16.13
C ASN A 34 15.77 -11.27 15.08
N TYR A 35 15.89 -10.42 14.07
CA TYR A 35 16.94 -10.52 13.05
C TYR A 35 18.34 -10.34 13.68
N GLU A 36 18.50 -9.32 14.53
CA GLU A 36 19.75 -9.01 15.23
C GLU A 36 20.12 -10.08 16.27
N ALA A 37 19.12 -10.66 16.95
CA ALA A 37 19.31 -11.75 17.89
C ALA A 37 19.47 -13.13 17.22
N GLU A 38 19.61 -13.18 15.89
CA GLU A 38 19.74 -14.41 15.08
C GLU A 38 18.54 -15.38 15.21
N ARG A 39 17.38 -14.85 15.61
CA ARG A 39 16.09 -15.57 15.71
C ARG A 39 15.33 -15.46 14.39
N TYR A 40 15.95 -15.95 13.32
CA TYR A 40 15.50 -15.69 11.95
C TYR A 40 14.09 -16.19 11.65
N GLU A 41 13.65 -17.28 12.29
CA GLU A 41 12.30 -17.80 12.13
C GLU A 41 11.22 -16.82 12.64
N PHE A 42 11.47 -16.18 13.78
CA PHE A 42 10.57 -15.15 14.32
C PHE A 42 10.67 -13.83 13.55
N ALA A 43 11.86 -13.51 13.02
CA ALA A 43 12.01 -12.39 12.11
C ALA A 43 11.19 -12.59 10.82
N SER A 44 11.23 -13.79 10.22
CA SER A 44 10.39 -14.16 9.06
C SER A 44 8.90 -13.96 9.36
N LEU A 45 8.42 -14.38 10.53
CA LEU A 45 7.02 -14.19 10.93
C LEU A 45 6.62 -12.71 11.03
N ALA A 46 7.47 -11.87 11.63
CA ALA A 46 7.22 -10.44 11.71
C ALA A 46 7.23 -9.77 10.31
N PHE A 47 8.16 -10.17 9.45
CA PHE A 47 8.25 -9.65 8.08
C PHE A 47 7.08 -10.10 7.20
N HIS A 48 6.59 -11.32 7.38
CA HIS A 48 5.34 -11.79 6.74
C HIS A 48 4.16 -10.90 7.10
N LEU A 49 4.02 -10.51 8.37
CA LEU A 49 2.94 -9.61 8.78
C LEU A 49 3.09 -8.22 8.16
N LEU A 50 4.31 -7.68 8.04
CA LEU A 50 4.55 -6.42 7.31
C LEU A 50 4.15 -6.52 5.84
N TYR A 51 4.50 -7.63 5.18
CA TYR A 51 4.06 -7.91 3.80
C TYR A 51 2.54 -8.00 3.67
N MET A 52 1.86 -8.66 4.61
CA MET A 52 0.40 -8.71 4.62
C MET A 52 -0.22 -7.33 4.86
N SER A 53 0.41 -6.47 5.69
CA SER A 53 -0.01 -5.08 5.87
C SER A 53 0.05 -4.30 4.56
N PHE A 54 1.16 -4.37 3.83
CA PHE A 54 1.29 -3.78 2.48
C PHE A 54 0.13 -4.22 1.58
N VAL A 55 -0.12 -5.54 1.49
CA VAL A 55 -1.22 -6.08 0.67
C VAL A 55 -2.57 -5.53 1.12
N SER A 56 -2.83 -5.42 2.43
CA SER A 56 -4.07 -4.84 2.95
C SER A 56 -4.26 -3.38 2.50
N PHE A 57 -3.22 -2.56 2.57
CA PHE A 57 -3.28 -1.17 2.10
C PHE A 57 -3.49 -1.10 0.58
N SER A 58 -2.81 -1.92 -0.22
CA SER A 58 -3.05 -1.97 -1.67
C SER A 58 -4.51 -2.34 -2.00
N ILE A 59 -5.09 -3.33 -1.30
CA ILE A 59 -6.50 -3.69 -1.50
C ILE A 59 -7.44 -2.56 -1.05
N TRP A 60 -7.08 -1.82 0.00
CA TRP A 60 -7.83 -0.66 0.43
C TRP A 60 -7.82 0.45 -0.64
N GLN A 61 -6.67 0.76 -1.22
CA GLN A 61 -6.55 1.72 -2.32
C GLN A 61 -7.40 1.28 -3.55
N ILE A 62 -7.41 -0.01 -3.89
CA ILE A 62 -8.32 -0.54 -4.94
C ILE A 62 -9.79 -0.28 -4.58
N ARG A 63 -10.18 -0.48 -3.32
CA ARG A 63 -11.55 -0.21 -2.86
C ARG A 63 -11.91 1.26 -3.02
N LEU A 64 -10.99 2.17 -2.69
CA LEU A 64 -11.20 3.62 -2.81
C LEU A 64 -11.31 4.05 -4.28
N ALA A 65 -10.39 3.59 -5.14
CA ALA A 65 -10.36 3.99 -6.55
C ALA A 65 -11.52 3.41 -7.36
N ARG A 66 -11.89 2.15 -7.07
CA ARG A 66 -12.80 1.36 -7.90
C ARG A 66 -13.96 0.76 -7.08
N PRO A 67 -14.75 1.58 -6.37
CA PRO A 67 -15.73 1.09 -5.40
C PRO A 67 -16.79 0.18 -6.02
N LYS A 68 -17.24 0.49 -7.24
CA LYS A 68 -18.22 -0.34 -7.98
C LYS A 68 -17.65 -1.72 -8.34
N GLN A 69 -16.39 -1.77 -8.76
CA GLN A 69 -15.74 -3.04 -9.13
C GLN A 69 -15.43 -3.87 -7.89
N PHE A 70 -15.00 -3.20 -6.82
CA PHE A 70 -14.81 -3.83 -5.51
C PHE A 70 -16.11 -4.44 -4.99
N GLN A 71 -17.23 -3.70 -5.07
CA GLN A 71 -18.55 -4.21 -4.73
C GLN A 71 -18.95 -5.42 -5.60
N MET A 72 -18.74 -5.36 -6.91
CA MET A 72 -19.00 -6.51 -7.79
C MET A 72 -18.13 -7.73 -7.46
N ALA A 73 -16.91 -7.53 -6.94
CA ALA A 73 -16.05 -8.62 -6.50
C ALA A 73 -16.55 -9.34 -5.23
N MET A 74 -17.55 -8.76 -4.54
CA MET A 74 -18.21 -9.43 -3.40
C MET A 74 -19.10 -10.60 -3.84
N VAL A 75 -19.48 -10.68 -5.12
CA VAL A 75 -20.35 -11.75 -5.63
C VAL A 75 -19.73 -13.13 -5.33
N GLY A 76 -20.43 -13.92 -4.52
CA GLY A 76 -20.02 -15.26 -4.11
C GLY A 76 -19.44 -15.36 -2.69
N PHE A 77 -19.28 -14.24 -1.98
CA PHE A 77 -19.10 -14.24 -0.53
C PHE A 77 -20.43 -14.54 0.18
N ARG A 78 -20.35 -14.98 1.44
CA ARG A 78 -21.55 -15.10 2.28
C ARG A 78 -22.00 -13.69 2.68
N ASN A 79 -23.31 -13.48 2.86
CA ASN A 79 -23.85 -12.16 3.19
C ASN A 79 -23.17 -11.49 4.41
N GLU A 80 -22.80 -12.27 5.44
CA GLU A 80 -22.08 -11.76 6.62
C GLU A 80 -20.66 -11.29 6.26
N ASP A 81 -19.94 -12.07 5.46
CA ASP A 81 -18.58 -11.74 5.00
C ASP A 81 -18.60 -10.52 4.06
N GLU A 82 -19.54 -10.47 3.12
CA GLU A 82 -19.74 -9.32 2.22
C GLU A 82 -20.00 -8.05 3.02
N LYS A 83 -20.93 -8.10 3.98
CA LYS A 83 -21.22 -6.95 4.83
C LYS A 83 -19.98 -6.54 5.64
N GLY A 84 -19.27 -7.50 6.22
CA GLY A 84 -18.03 -7.23 6.96
C GLY A 84 -16.97 -6.54 6.10
N LEU A 85 -16.83 -6.94 4.84
CA LEU A 85 -15.87 -6.34 3.91
C LEU A 85 -16.30 -4.95 3.42
N MET A 86 -17.59 -4.73 3.19
CA MET A 86 -18.12 -3.45 2.71
C MET A 86 -18.19 -2.39 3.80
N ASP A 87 -18.44 -2.79 5.05
CA ASP A 87 -18.60 -1.89 6.19
C ASP A 87 -17.30 -1.69 6.99
N CYS A 88 -16.21 -2.40 6.66
CA CYS A 88 -14.96 -2.25 7.39
C CYS A 88 -14.35 -0.85 7.22
N GLU A 89 -13.84 -0.31 8.32
CA GLU A 89 -13.30 1.06 8.42
C GLU A 89 -11.76 1.10 8.43
N SER A 90 -11.10 -0.06 8.35
CA SER A 90 -9.65 -0.16 8.36
C SER A 90 -9.18 -1.31 7.45
N PRO A 91 -8.03 -1.17 6.76
CA PRO A 91 -7.42 -2.23 5.95
C PRO A 91 -7.16 -3.54 6.72
N PHE A 92 -6.97 -3.47 8.05
CA PHE A 92 -6.70 -4.66 8.86
C PHE A 92 -7.95 -5.47 9.19
N LYS A 93 -9.13 -4.85 9.16
CA LYS A 93 -10.42 -5.52 9.40
C LYS A 93 -10.84 -6.47 8.27
N PHE A 94 -10.16 -6.45 7.11
CA PHE A 94 -10.41 -7.42 6.04
C PHE A 94 -10.26 -8.88 6.51
N TYR A 95 -9.36 -9.15 7.47
CA TYR A 95 -9.13 -10.50 7.98
C TYR A 95 -10.19 -11.00 8.95
N ASP A 96 -11.13 -10.15 9.38
CA ASP A 96 -12.30 -10.58 10.16
C ASP A 96 -13.25 -11.43 9.30
N ALA A 97 -13.29 -11.17 7.99
CA ALA A 97 -14.12 -11.87 7.01
C ALA A 97 -13.31 -12.78 6.06
N LEU A 98 -12.00 -12.60 5.98
CA LEU A 98 -11.13 -13.30 5.01
C LEU A 98 -10.03 -14.11 5.68
N LYS A 99 -9.75 -15.28 5.09
CA LYS A 99 -8.45 -15.93 5.28
C LYS A 99 -7.37 -15.15 4.53
N GLU A 100 -6.14 -15.15 5.05
CA GLU A 100 -5.00 -14.44 4.44
C GLU A 100 -4.84 -14.69 2.94
N SER A 101 -4.95 -15.93 2.45
CA SER A 101 -4.80 -16.19 1.02
C SER A 101 -5.94 -15.66 0.15
N GLN A 102 -7.11 -15.36 0.72
CA GLN A 102 -8.27 -14.88 -0.03
C GLN A 102 -8.14 -13.40 -0.39
N ILE A 103 -7.42 -12.59 0.40
CA ILE A 103 -7.25 -11.16 0.14
C ILE A 103 -6.61 -10.89 -1.24
N PHE A 104 -5.66 -11.74 -1.65
CA PHE A 104 -4.97 -11.62 -2.94
C PHE A 104 -5.91 -11.78 -4.15
N ARG A 105 -7.13 -12.32 -3.97
CA ARG A 105 -8.10 -12.40 -5.07
C ARG A 105 -8.53 -11.03 -5.57
N PHE A 106 -8.48 -10.00 -4.72
CA PHE A 106 -8.82 -8.63 -5.09
C PHE A 106 -7.79 -8.01 -6.05
N LEU A 107 -6.56 -8.52 -6.10
CA LEU A 107 -5.56 -8.07 -7.08
C LEU A 107 -5.97 -8.42 -8.53
N LYS A 108 -6.97 -9.27 -8.75
CA LYS A 108 -7.55 -9.46 -10.09
C LYS A 108 -8.23 -8.20 -10.61
N LEU A 109 -8.69 -7.32 -9.72
CA LEU A 109 -9.32 -6.05 -10.10
C LEU A 109 -8.33 -5.09 -10.77
N ILE A 110 -7.03 -5.33 -10.61
CA ILE A 110 -5.95 -4.56 -11.24
C ILE A 110 -5.24 -5.34 -12.35
N GLY A 111 -5.83 -6.43 -12.84
CA GLY A 111 -5.30 -7.19 -13.98
C GLY A 111 -4.37 -8.35 -13.63
N CYS A 112 -4.13 -8.63 -12.34
CA CYS A 112 -3.32 -9.79 -11.95
C CYS A 112 -4.00 -11.11 -12.34
N THR A 113 -3.22 -12.00 -12.97
CA THR A 113 -3.67 -13.34 -13.37
C THR A 113 -3.78 -14.28 -12.16
N ASN A 114 -4.48 -15.41 -12.34
CA ASN A 114 -4.53 -16.48 -11.31
C ASN A 114 -3.14 -16.99 -10.92
N HIS A 115 -2.19 -17.01 -11.86
CA HIS A 115 -0.82 -17.45 -11.58
C HIS A 115 -0.12 -16.45 -10.67
N GLN A 116 -0.16 -15.16 -10.99
CA GLN A 116 0.42 -14.09 -10.16
C GLN A 116 -0.19 -14.07 -8.75
N VAL A 117 -1.53 -14.14 -8.64
CA VAL A 117 -2.21 -14.25 -7.35
C VAL A 117 -1.73 -15.47 -6.54
N GLY A 118 -1.47 -16.59 -7.22
CA GLY A 118 -0.90 -17.78 -6.60
C GLY A 118 0.52 -17.57 -6.08
N GLU A 119 1.36 -16.85 -6.83
CA GLU A 119 2.72 -16.49 -6.43
C GLU A 119 2.71 -15.53 -5.23
N PHE A 120 1.85 -14.51 -5.23
CA PHE A 120 1.75 -13.57 -4.10
C PHE A 120 1.27 -14.25 -2.81
N ALA A 121 0.35 -15.21 -2.93
CA ALA A 121 -0.18 -15.97 -1.79
C ALA A 121 0.74 -17.11 -1.31
N LYS A 122 1.85 -17.40 -2.00
CA LYS A 122 2.74 -18.53 -1.63
C LYS A 122 3.35 -18.36 -0.24
N PHE A 123 3.61 -17.12 0.18
CA PHE A 123 4.19 -16.80 1.49
C PHE A 123 3.24 -17.12 2.65
N VAL A 124 1.93 -16.98 2.47
CA VAL A 124 0.94 -17.42 3.48
C VAL A 124 1.08 -18.92 3.79
N ARG A 125 1.27 -19.75 2.75
CA ARG A 125 1.47 -21.19 2.94
C ARG A 125 2.81 -21.51 3.60
N ARG A 126 3.84 -20.73 3.28
CA ARG A 126 5.17 -20.88 3.88
C ARG A 126 5.13 -20.51 5.36
N ARG A 127 4.56 -19.34 5.69
CA ARG A 127 4.30 -18.90 7.07
C ARG A 127 3.54 -19.93 7.88
N ASN A 128 2.47 -20.51 7.33
CA ASN A 128 1.71 -21.55 8.03
C ASN A 128 2.60 -22.74 8.43
N ARG A 129 3.53 -23.18 7.58
CA ARG A 129 4.45 -24.28 7.92
C ARG A 129 5.40 -23.95 9.05
N ILE A 130 5.83 -22.69 9.13
CA ILE A 130 6.76 -22.17 10.14
C ILE A 130 6.04 -22.00 11.49
N ALA A 131 4.83 -21.45 11.50
CA ALA A 131 4.07 -21.18 12.72
C ALA A 131 3.49 -22.44 13.40
N HIS A 132 3.47 -23.58 12.71
CA HIS A 132 3.00 -24.84 13.29
C HIS A 132 4.11 -25.54 14.10
N PRO A 133 3.78 -26.18 15.25
CA PRO A 133 4.74 -26.90 16.09
C PRO A 133 5.16 -28.22 15.43
N THR A 134 5.92 -28.12 14.35
CA THR A 134 6.39 -29.24 13.52
C THR A 134 7.70 -29.83 14.03
N GLY A 135 8.38 -29.13 14.96
CA GLY A 135 9.70 -29.51 15.47
C GLY A 135 10.86 -29.22 14.52
N SER A 136 10.59 -28.55 13.38
CA SER A 136 11.60 -28.13 12.40
C SER A 136 11.73 -26.62 12.35
N VAL A 137 12.97 -26.13 12.41
CA VAL A 137 13.29 -24.71 12.15
C VAL A 137 13.72 -24.57 10.69
N PHE A 138 13.04 -23.71 9.94
CA PHE A 138 13.26 -23.55 8.50
C PHE A 138 14.32 -22.48 8.20
N PHE A 139 14.43 -21.47 9.06
CA PHE A 139 15.39 -20.39 8.95
C PHE A 139 16.48 -20.55 10.01
N ASN A 140 17.45 -21.42 9.69
CA ASN A 140 18.58 -21.72 10.59
C ASN A 140 19.77 -20.79 10.39
N ASP A 141 19.75 -19.98 9.34
CA ASP A 141 20.80 -19.02 9.04
C ASP A 141 20.23 -17.74 8.40
N ARG A 142 21.07 -16.71 8.43
CA ARG A 142 20.76 -15.39 7.88
C ARG A 142 20.46 -15.42 6.38
N ALA A 143 21.19 -16.24 5.62
CA ALA A 143 21.10 -16.28 4.17
C ALA A 143 19.74 -16.84 3.71
N ALA A 144 19.19 -17.82 4.44
CA ALA A 144 17.87 -18.37 4.17
C ALA A 144 16.77 -17.31 4.37
N LEU A 145 16.84 -16.53 5.45
CA LEU A 145 15.89 -15.43 5.70
C LEU A 145 16.05 -14.30 4.69
N ASP A 146 17.28 -13.84 4.44
CA ASP A 146 17.53 -12.77 3.48
C ASP A 146 17.00 -13.15 2.09
N LYS A 147 17.18 -14.41 1.65
CA LYS A 147 16.59 -14.91 0.40
C LYS A 147 15.07 -14.85 0.40
N GLU A 148 14.41 -15.18 1.51
CA GLU A 148 12.95 -15.07 1.61
C GLU A 148 12.48 -13.62 1.50
N ILE A 149 13.18 -12.69 2.18
CA ILE A 149 12.91 -11.26 2.08
C ILE A 149 13.06 -10.78 0.64
N THR A 150 14.13 -11.18 -0.06
CA THR A 150 14.32 -10.86 -1.48
C THR A 150 13.17 -11.38 -2.34
N GLU A 151 12.69 -12.61 -2.09
CA GLU A 151 11.54 -13.18 -2.81
C GLU A 151 10.26 -12.39 -2.53
N MET A 152 10.00 -12.02 -1.28
CA MET A 152 8.81 -11.24 -0.90
C MET A 152 8.84 -9.83 -1.49
N MET A 153 9.98 -9.14 -1.41
CA MET A 153 10.15 -7.79 -1.97
C MET A 153 10.03 -7.76 -3.49
N ARG A 154 10.43 -8.83 -4.17
CA ARG A 154 10.12 -8.97 -5.60
C ARG A 154 8.62 -8.97 -5.86
N GLU A 155 7.84 -9.68 -5.04
CA GLU A 155 6.39 -9.69 -5.20
C GLU A 155 5.75 -8.36 -4.78
N VAL A 156 6.30 -7.65 -3.78
CA VAL A 156 5.88 -6.26 -3.45
C VAL A 156 6.02 -5.36 -4.67
N ARG A 157 7.19 -5.33 -5.29
CA ARG A 157 7.43 -4.56 -6.53
C ARG A 157 6.53 -5.00 -7.68
N ASN A 158 6.25 -6.30 -7.81
CA ASN A 158 5.32 -6.80 -8.83
C ASN A 158 3.90 -6.30 -8.58
N ILE A 159 3.41 -6.34 -7.34
CA ILE A 159 2.09 -5.83 -6.97
C ILE A 159 2.04 -4.33 -7.23
N GLU A 160 3.06 -3.58 -6.82
CA GLU A 160 3.16 -2.14 -7.02
C GLU A 160 3.07 -1.74 -8.49
N ALA A 161 3.75 -2.47 -9.38
CA ALA A 161 3.65 -2.23 -10.82
C ALA A 161 2.22 -2.36 -11.36
N HIS A 162 1.39 -3.25 -10.79
CA HIS A 162 -0.04 -3.35 -11.13
C HIS A 162 -0.90 -2.31 -10.41
N MET A 163 -0.42 -1.74 -9.30
CA MET A 163 -1.11 -0.71 -8.54
C MET A 163 -1.00 0.67 -9.20
N GLN A 164 0.05 0.96 -9.99
CA GLN A 164 0.23 2.28 -10.61
C GLN A 164 -1.04 2.87 -11.27
N PRO A 165 -1.84 2.14 -12.08
CA PRO A 165 -3.08 2.69 -12.63
C PRO A 165 -4.12 3.05 -11.56
N VAL A 166 -4.19 2.32 -10.45
CA VAL A 166 -5.07 2.62 -9.32
C VAL A 166 -4.62 3.88 -8.60
N ILE A 167 -3.31 4.02 -8.38
CA ILE A 167 -2.73 5.21 -7.75
C ILE A 167 -3.01 6.46 -8.60
N LEU A 168 -2.80 6.38 -9.92
CA LEU A 168 -3.12 7.48 -10.83
C LEU A 168 -4.63 7.78 -10.92
N GLU A 169 -5.50 6.77 -10.81
CA GLU A 169 -6.95 7.00 -10.70
C GLU A 169 -7.31 7.80 -9.45
N LEU A 170 -6.75 7.43 -8.28
CA LEU A 170 -6.95 8.18 -7.03
C LEU A 170 -6.43 9.60 -7.16
N TYR A 171 -5.23 9.77 -7.71
CA TYR A 171 -4.60 11.08 -7.86
C TYR A 171 -5.36 11.99 -8.81
N ARG A 172 -5.74 11.47 -9.99
CA ARG A 172 -6.58 12.20 -10.95
C ARG A 172 -7.91 12.62 -10.32
N SER A 173 -8.57 11.71 -9.61
CA SER A 173 -9.83 12.02 -8.93
C SER A 173 -9.65 13.13 -7.89
N PHE A 174 -8.61 13.07 -7.06
CA PHE A 174 -8.30 14.11 -6.08
C PHE A 174 -8.04 15.48 -6.72
N LEU A 175 -7.19 15.53 -7.76
CA LEU A 175 -6.84 16.77 -8.45
C LEU A 175 -8.08 17.47 -9.01
N ILE A 176 -8.98 16.70 -9.65
CA ILE A 176 -10.21 17.23 -10.23
C ILE A 176 -11.17 17.66 -9.12
N SER A 177 -11.43 16.79 -8.14
CA SER A 177 -12.44 17.07 -7.11
C SER A 177 -12.06 18.22 -6.18
N SER A 178 -10.76 18.47 -6.00
CA SER A 178 -10.24 19.47 -5.08
C SER A 178 -9.71 20.71 -5.83
N SER A 179 -9.93 20.80 -7.14
CA SER A 179 -9.43 21.92 -7.97
C SER A 179 -10.06 23.26 -7.59
N ASP A 180 -11.32 23.27 -7.15
CA ASP A 180 -12.04 24.46 -6.70
C ASP A 180 -11.66 24.86 -5.27
N GLU A 181 -11.02 26.02 -5.11
CA GLU A 181 -10.61 26.55 -3.82
C GLU A 181 -11.80 26.84 -2.88
N GLU A 182 -12.97 27.20 -3.42
CA GLU A 182 -14.15 27.52 -2.60
C GLU A 182 -14.82 26.28 -2.00
N GLU A 183 -14.62 25.11 -2.62
CA GLU A 183 -15.23 23.82 -2.23
C GLU A 183 -14.25 22.88 -1.51
N ARG A 184 -12.97 23.24 -1.39
CA ARG A 184 -11.98 22.46 -0.62
C ARG A 184 -12.36 22.35 0.86
N GLU A 185 -11.96 21.24 1.48
CA GLU A 185 -12.07 21.11 2.93
C GLU A 185 -11.03 22.00 3.64
N TYR A 186 -9.84 22.12 3.06
CA TYR A 186 -8.73 22.95 3.53
C TYR A 186 -8.38 24.01 2.50
N THR A 187 -8.39 25.27 2.94
CA THR A 187 -7.99 26.39 2.07
C THR A 187 -6.51 26.34 1.73
N ASP A 188 -5.67 25.85 2.65
CA ASP A 188 -4.25 25.63 2.40
C ASP A 188 -4.06 24.40 1.49
N PRO A 189 -3.49 24.56 0.28
CA PRO A 189 -3.22 23.43 -0.60
C PRO A 189 -2.34 22.35 0.03
N GLU A 190 -1.43 22.69 0.94
CA GLU A 190 -0.56 21.71 1.61
C GLU A 190 -1.38 20.80 2.53
N ASP A 191 -2.29 21.38 3.33
CA ASP A 191 -3.21 20.62 4.17
C ASP A 191 -4.16 19.77 3.32
N GLU A 192 -4.67 20.32 2.20
CA GLU A 192 -5.56 19.59 1.29
C GLU A 192 -4.85 18.36 0.69
N VAL A 193 -3.60 18.51 0.23
CA VAL A 193 -2.80 17.39 -0.28
C VAL A 193 -2.47 16.39 0.83
N THR A 194 -2.00 16.86 1.99
CA THR A 194 -1.53 15.94 3.05
C THR A 194 -2.69 15.18 3.70
N VAL A 195 -3.82 15.82 3.94
CA VAL A 195 -4.98 15.20 4.61
C VAL A 195 -5.89 14.48 3.62
N ASN A 196 -6.37 15.16 2.58
CA ASN A 196 -7.41 14.62 1.70
C ASN A 196 -6.88 13.73 0.58
N PHE A 197 -5.59 13.84 0.25
CA PHE A 197 -4.95 12.91 -0.67
C PHE A 197 -4.09 11.87 0.06
N VAL A 198 -3.00 12.28 0.71
CA VAL A 198 -2.00 11.34 1.23
C VAL A 198 -2.56 10.51 2.38
N HIS A 199 -3.14 11.16 3.39
CA HIS A 199 -3.67 10.49 4.57
C HIS A 199 -4.93 9.67 4.27
N ALA A 200 -5.92 10.28 3.63
CA ALA A 200 -7.20 9.61 3.33
C ALA A 200 -7.05 8.37 2.44
N ASN A 201 -6.03 8.33 1.57
CA ASN A 201 -5.80 7.24 0.63
C ASN A 201 -4.61 6.33 1.01
N TYR A 202 -4.01 6.50 2.19
CA TYR A 202 -2.87 5.72 2.67
C TYR A 202 -1.68 5.70 1.69
N MET A 203 -1.35 6.85 1.09
CA MET A 203 -0.28 6.92 0.10
C MET A 203 1.09 6.65 0.73
N SER A 204 1.86 5.80 0.06
CA SER A 204 3.26 5.49 0.37
C SER A 204 4.23 6.43 -0.35
N ALA A 205 5.52 6.39 -0.02
CA ALA A 205 6.53 7.13 -0.79
C ALA A 205 6.56 6.68 -2.26
N ALA A 206 6.47 5.37 -2.50
CA ALA A 206 6.42 4.80 -3.85
C ALA A 206 5.21 5.32 -4.65
N ASP A 207 4.03 5.39 -4.02
CA ASP A 207 2.82 5.95 -4.65
C ASP A 207 3.01 7.41 -5.05
N LEU A 208 3.62 8.21 -4.16
CA LEU A 208 3.87 9.63 -4.42
C LEU A 208 4.85 9.84 -5.58
N PHE A 209 5.85 8.97 -5.75
CA PHE A 209 6.72 9.01 -6.92
C PHE A 209 5.96 8.79 -8.23
N VAL A 210 4.97 7.89 -8.24
CA VAL A 210 4.09 7.69 -9.40
C VAL A 210 3.25 8.95 -9.66
N CYS A 211 2.76 9.61 -8.61
CA CYS A 211 1.99 10.85 -8.72
C CYS A 211 2.84 12.04 -9.20
N LYS A 212 4.10 12.12 -8.77
CA LYS A 212 5.05 13.16 -9.21
C LYS A 212 5.20 13.20 -10.73
N ASP A 213 5.24 12.03 -11.37
CA ASP A 213 5.45 11.88 -12.80
C ASP A 213 4.14 11.94 -13.62
N PHE A 214 3.01 12.24 -12.98
CA PHE A 214 1.72 12.32 -13.67
C PHE A 214 1.67 13.52 -14.63
N ALA A 215 1.34 13.26 -15.90
CA ALA A 215 1.21 14.29 -16.93
C ALA A 215 -0.11 15.05 -16.73
N ILE A 216 -0.07 16.15 -15.96
CA ILE A 216 -1.27 16.94 -15.67
C ILE A 216 -1.86 17.56 -16.94
N GLU A 217 -1.11 17.67 -18.03
CA GLU A 217 -1.59 18.20 -19.32
C GLU A 217 -2.77 17.39 -19.88
N GLU A 218 -2.91 16.12 -19.47
CA GLU A 218 -4.09 15.29 -19.77
C GLU A 218 -5.40 15.89 -19.20
N LEU A 219 -5.31 16.84 -18.26
CA LEU A 219 -6.41 17.53 -17.60
C LEU A 219 -6.61 18.98 -18.06
N GLU A 220 -5.90 19.46 -19.10
CA GLU A 220 -6.05 20.83 -19.63
C GLU A 220 -7.50 21.20 -20.03
N GLY A 221 -8.34 20.19 -20.32
CA GLY A 221 -9.74 20.38 -20.66
C GLY A 221 -10.68 20.57 -19.47
N GLU A 222 -10.20 20.42 -18.23
CA GLU A 222 -11.00 20.62 -17.02
C GLU A 222 -11.17 22.12 -16.72
N GLU A 223 -12.37 22.51 -16.25
CA GLU A 223 -12.74 23.93 -16.08
C GLU A 223 -11.81 24.69 -15.11
N LEU A 224 -11.29 23.99 -14.10
CA LEU A 224 -10.44 24.54 -13.04
C LEU A 224 -9.01 24.01 -13.12
N PHE A 225 -8.46 23.88 -14.33
CA PHE A 225 -7.12 23.35 -14.57
C PHE A 225 -6.00 24.10 -13.82
N GLU A 226 -6.15 25.41 -13.58
CA GLU A 226 -5.20 26.16 -12.76
C GLU A 226 -5.12 25.61 -11.32
N GLY A 227 -6.26 25.26 -10.72
CA GLY A 227 -6.33 24.64 -9.40
C GLY A 227 -5.70 23.24 -9.36
N VAL A 228 -5.83 22.47 -10.45
CA VAL A 228 -5.11 21.20 -10.63
C VAL A 228 -3.60 21.43 -10.58
N GLY A 229 -3.10 22.43 -11.30
CA GLY A 229 -1.68 22.79 -11.31
C GLY A 229 -1.16 23.18 -9.94
N VAL A 230 -1.91 23.97 -9.17
CA VAL A 230 -1.56 24.34 -7.79
C VAL A 230 -1.41 23.11 -6.90
N LEU A 231 -2.36 22.18 -6.92
CA LEU A 231 -2.29 20.96 -6.11
C LEU A 231 -1.13 20.05 -6.52
N HIS A 232 -0.86 19.94 -7.82
CA HIS A 232 0.23 19.11 -8.34
C HIS A 232 1.61 19.67 -7.92
N GLU A 233 1.84 20.97 -8.09
CA GLU A 233 3.09 21.60 -7.64
C GLU A 233 3.21 21.59 -6.11
N THR A 234 2.10 21.73 -5.38
CA THR A 234 2.09 21.58 -3.92
C THR A 234 2.58 20.20 -3.52
N LEU A 235 2.02 19.11 -4.08
CA LEU A 235 2.50 17.75 -3.83
C LEU A 235 4.00 17.60 -4.10
N LYS A 236 4.49 18.16 -5.21
CA LYS A 236 5.91 18.12 -5.55
C LYS A 236 6.78 18.82 -4.50
N SER A 237 6.42 20.04 -4.13
CA SER A 237 7.17 20.83 -3.15
C SER A 237 7.15 20.19 -1.75
N THR A 238 6.01 19.66 -1.29
CA THR A 238 5.84 19.06 0.03
C THR A 238 6.65 17.77 0.19
N TYR A 239 6.66 16.90 -0.83
CA TYR A 239 7.24 15.54 -0.69
C TYR A 239 8.59 15.34 -1.39
N PHE A 240 8.95 16.21 -2.34
CA PHE A 240 10.20 16.08 -3.10
C PHE A 240 11.09 17.33 -3.02
N GLY A 241 10.60 18.40 -2.40
CA GLY A 241 11.27 19.70 -2.38
C GLY A 241 11.17 20.43 -3.72
N GLU A 242 11.66 21.67 -3.75
CA GLU A 242 12.00 22.30 -5.03
C GLU A 242 13.15 21.47 -5.61
N ASP A 243 12.96 20.85 -6.78
CA ASP A 243 14.10 20.40 -7.59
C ASP A 243 15.02 21.62 -7.67
N GLU A 244 16.17 21.60 -6.98
CA GLU A 244 17.26 22.51 -7.30
C GLU A 244 17.57 22.22 -8.76
N GLY A 245 16.94 23.01 -9.64
CA GLY A 245 17.21 23.02 -11.05
C GLY A 245 18.71 23.00 -11.14
N THR A 246 19.24 21.98 -11.80
CA THR A 246 20.63 21.91 -12.18
C THR A 246 20.83 23.05 -13.18
N ALA A 247 20.99 24.24 -12.62
CA ALA A 247 21.42 25.44 -13.28
C ALA A 247 22.86 25.17 -13.66
N VAL A 248 23.01 24.83 -14.92
CA VAL A 248 24.16 25.07 -15.79
C VAL A 248 25.26 25.93 -15.13
N ALA A 249 26.42 25.31 -14.93
CA ALA A 249 27.72 25.92 -15.20
C ALA A 249 28.68 24.85 -15.72
#